data_AF-A0A928SNQ7-F1
#
_entry.id   AF-A0A928SNQ7-F1
#
_cell.length_a   1.000
_cell.length_b   1.000
_cell.length_c   1.000
_cell.angle_alpha   90.00
_cell.angle_beta   90.00
_cell.angle_gamma   90.00
#
_symmetry.space_group_name_H-M   'P 1'
#
loop_
_entity.id
_entity.type
_entity.pdbx_description
1 polymer ?
#
loop_
_entity_poly.entity_id
_entity_poly.type
_entity_poly.pdbx_seq_one_letter_code
_entity_poly.pdbx_strand_id
1 'polypeptide(L)'
;MPPADSELGRFRRLFQRWARQVRLRLALRWVLSGLAIGLALGAIAAAALWWQRFGSLRPFAAALGLLGVLVAAFVALRRRLSDADVALYLDARLDAKEAISTALEVGERSDEARAVVLGDATDALDKGDPKRARPRVLAWLHALAPAGAGALVYLCLIPLPPAPAAPPPPPGSSLVQIADLRGLEKIERLEKLDARDAEQRERLKQIAEEAKRLREQLSKGMEKREAQSKIAKLRDDVAAERLKLGDQKNRAGLEAAVGKLADNKSTKDAAKALGDGDLVEFDKKMQELANKAEKADREAAKQALKEAEKAAREKGAKELAKALEEQQQLFEKREAKAEALRELAKGLKGKLSEEALKDLEEFGQSGSPEAQKRLAESLEKALQGMSEEERKRLAERLQKQMEQQPGGANPMTKEQIDELAKRLGTPEGQKALEEQLKELAKPDASQEGEREKGLGDAEKGGAEAERGLGGMAPVPMEGNGQPGPGQGDKGDKGNPGGPGQKGDKGNKGDGSGGPGSKKDFGTGDHKGNTKELDAKGLRAKAGAKLNPGAPMQGSTLGRAPSRPGETANQAGTGALGQAGPSELGGVEGSEVPEEYREQVGRYFQP
;
A
#
# COMPACT_ATOMS: atom_id res chain seq x y z
N MET A 1 11.72 81.83 -80.64
CA MET A 1 11.68 81.17 -79.32
C MET A 1 10.22 80.95 -78.95
N PRO A 2 9.83 79.78 -78.40
CA PRO A 2 8.50 79.60 -77.84
C PRO A 2 8.26 80.64 -76.72
N PRO A 3 7.01 81.13 -76.52
CA PRO A 3 6.73 82.09 -75.47
C PRO A 3 7.09 81.50 -74.10
N ALA A 4 7.73 82.29 -73.24
CA ALA A 4 8.24 81.84 -71.93
C ALA A 4 7.19 81.13 -71.07
N ASP A 5 5.91 81.49 -71.23
CA ASP A 5 4.78 80.86 -70.54
C ASP A 5 4.56 79.39 -70.95
N SER A 6 4.86 79.05 -72.21
CA SER A 6 4.74 77.68 -72.71
C SER A 6 5.82 76.74 -72.15
N GLU A 7 7.05 77.25 -71.99
CA GLU A 7 8.17 76.52 -71.39
C GLU A 7 7.97 76.32 -69.88
N LEU A 8 7.48 77.34 -69.17
CA LEU A 8 7.13 77.19 -67.75
C LEU A 8 6.06 76.11 -67.54
N GLY A 9 5.04 76.07 -68.39
CA GLY A 9 3.99 75.05 -68.34
C GLY A 9 4.51 73.64 -68.67
N ARG A 10 5.50 73.52 -69.56
CA ARG A 10 6.17 72.25 -69.86
C ARG A 10 7.05 71.80 -68.70
N PHE A 11 7.91 72.67 -68.19
CA PHE A 11 8.74 72.44 -67.01
C PHE A 11 7.91 71.96 -65.82
N ARG A 12 6.85 72.70 -65.43
CA ARG A 12 6.00 72.34 -64.28
C ARG A 12 5.38 70.94 -64.43
N ARG A 13 4.92 70.57 -65.63
CA ARG A 13 4.34 69.24 -65.88
C ARG A 13 5.38 68.13 -65.76
N LEU A 14 6.56 68.31 -66.35
CA LEU A 14 7.66 67.35 -66.25
C LEU A 14 8.14 67.24 -64.80
N PHE A 15 8.42 68.36 -64.15
CA PHE A 15 8.85 68.41 -62.76
C PHE A 15 7.84 67.73 -61.83
N GLN A 16 6.53 68.01 -61.95
CA GLN A 16 5.51 67.36 -61.12
C GLN A 16 5.45 65.85 -61.35
N ARG A 17 5.66 65.35 -62.58
CA ARG A 17 5.74 63.92 -62.87
C ARG A 17 6.93 63.28 -62.15
N TRP A 18 8.10 63.88 -62.26
CA TRP A 18 9.32 63.42 -61.58
C TRP A 18 9.18 63.49 -60.06
N ALA A 19 8.66 64.60 -59.54
CA ALA A 19 8.45 64.83 -58.11
C ALA A 19 7.49 63.82 -57.49
N ARG A 20 6.38 63.50 -58.18
CA ARG A 20 5.46 62.44 -57.74
C ARG A 20 6.16 61.08 -57.67
N GLN A 21 6.98 60.73 -58.66
CA GLN A 21 7.70 59.45 -58.66
C GLN A 21 8.75 59.36 -57.53
N VAL A 22 9.52 60.42 -57.30
CA VAL A 22 10.51 60.48 -56.22
C VAL A 22 9.82 60.38 -54.86
N ARG A 23 8.78 61.19 -54.62
CA ARG A 23 8.00 61.18 -53.37
C ARG A 23 7.35 59.83 -53.11
N LEU A 24 6.72 59.21 -54.12
CA LEU A 24 6.07 57.92 -53.98
C LEU A 24 7.07 56.81 -53.63
N ARG A 25 8.26 56.82 -54.23
CA ARG A 25 9.32 55.85 -53.92
C ARG A 25 9.90 56.02 -52.52
N LEU A 26 10.08 57.26 -52.08
CA LEU A 26 10.53 57.54 -50.72
C LEU A 26 9.46 57.16 -49.68
N ALA A 27 8.18 57.47 -49.96
CA ALA A 27 7.07 57.03 -49.13
C ALA A 27 7.00 55.50 -49.05
N LEU A 28 7.14 54.81 -50.19
CA LEU A 28 7.19 53.35 -50.25
C LEU A 28 8.34 52.78 -49.41
N ARG A 29 9.53 53.40 -49.47
CA ARG A 29 10.67 53.01 -48.62
C ARG A 29 10.34 53.11 -47.12
N TRP A 30 9.70 54.20 -46.70
CA TRP A 30 9.26 54.37 -45.31
C TRP A 30 8.23 53.32 -44.92
N VAL A 31 7.21 53.10 -45.75
CA VAL A 31 6.18 52.07 -45.52
C VAL A 31 6.79 50.67 -45.38
N LEU A 32 7.73 50.29 -46.25
CA LEU A 32 8.42 49.00 -46.17
C LEU A 32 9.28 48.89 -44.90
N SER A 33 9.92 49.98 -44.46
CA SER A 33 10.66 49.98 -43.19
C SER A 33 9.71 49.83 -42.00
N GLY A 34 8.56 50.49 -42.02
CA GLY A 34 7.51 50.36 -41.00
C GLY A 34 6.97 48.93 -40.91
N LEU A 35 6.68 48.31 -42.06
CA LEU A 35 6.28 46.91 -42.13
C LEU A 35 7.36 45.98 -41.55
N ALA A 36 8.62 46.17 -41.94
CA ALA A 36 9.73 45.34 -41.50
C ALA A 36 9.94 45.41 -39.97
N ILE A 37 9.90 46.61 -39.39
CA ILE A 37 10.00 46.80 -37.94
C ILE A 37 8.77 46.24 -37.23
N GLY A 38 7.56 46.51 -37.75
CA GLY A 38 6.31 46.03 -37.16
C GLY A 38 6.22 44.51 -37.13
N LEU A 39 6.65 43.82 -38.19
CA LEU A 39 6.71 42.36 -38.23
C LEU A 39 7.76 41.79 -37.28
N ALA A 40 8.92 42.43 -37.14
CA ALA A 40 9.94 42.01 -36.18
C ALA A 40 9.43 42.12 -34.73
N LEU A 41 8.76 43.23 -34.38
CA LEU A 41 8.11 43.39 -33.08
C LEU A 41 6.96 42.38 -32.87
N GLY A 42 6.19 42.11 -33.94
CA GLY A 42 5.19 41.04 -33.96
C GLY A 42 5.78 39.68 -33.59
N ALA A 43 6.90 39.30 -34.19
CA ALA A 43 7.57 38.03 -33.90
C ALA A 43 8.02 37.95 -32.43
N ILE A 44 8.56 39.03 -31.87
CA ILE A 44 8.95 39.11 -30.45
C ILE A 44 7.72 38.94 -29.55
N ALA A 45 6.60 39.62 -29.86
CA ALA A 45 5.36 39.50 -29.11
C ALA A 45 4.78 38.07 -29.18
N ALA A 46 4.80 37.43 -30.35
CA ALA A 46 4.38 36.04 -30.51
C ALA A 46 5.26 35.08 -29.71
N ALA A 47 6.57 35.32 -29.63
CA ALA A 47 7.49 34.52 -28.83
C ALA A 47 7.18 34.65 -27.33
N ALA A 48 6.90 35.87 -26.86
CA ALA A 48 6.48 36.11 -25.47
C ALA A 48 5.14 35.41 -25.14
N LEU A 49 4.15 35.49 -26.05
CA LEU A 49 2.87 34.78 -25.90
C LEU A 49 3.04 33.25 -25.95
N TRP A 50 4.00 32.76 -26.75
CA TRP A 50 4.34 31.34 -26.77
C TRP A 50 4.89 30.89 -25.41
N TRP A 51 5.81 31.66 -24.85
CA TRP A 51 6.40 31.39 -23.53
C TRP A 51 5.36 31.46 -22.41
N GLN A 52 4.47 32.44 -22.42
CA GLN A 52 3.38 32.58 -21.43
C GLN A 52 2.20 31.63 -21.65
N ARG A 53 2.24 30.81 -22.70
CA ARG A 53 1.23 29.79 -23.02
C ARG A 53 -0.15 30.34 -23.45
N PHE A 54 -0.20 31.58 -23.94
CA PHE A 54 -1.42 32.19 -24.49
C PHE A 54 -1.59 31.91 -25.98
N GLY A 55 -1.96 30.66 -26.32
CA GLY A 55 -2.05 30.19 -27.71
C GLY A 55 -3.03 30.97 -28.60
N SER A 56 -4.19 31.37 -28.07
CA SER A 56 -5.25 32.05 -28.82
C SER A 56 -4.87 33.46 -29.28
N LEU A 57 -3.94 34.13 -28.59
CA LEU A 57 -3.57 35.51 -28.88
C LEU A 57 -2.41 35.64 -29.88
N ARG A 58 -1.68 34.56 -30.18
CA ARG A 58 -0.48 34.61 -31.03
C ARG A 58 -0.74 35.14 -32.44
N PRO A 59 -1.81 34.75 -33.16
CA PRO A 59 -2.07 35.26 -34.50
C PRO A 59 -2.29 36.78 -34.55
N PHE A 60 -2.80 37.35 -33.46
CA PHE A 60 -3.04 38.80 -33.36
C PHE A 60 -1.74 39.61 -33.28
N ALA A 61 -0.60 38.98 -32.96
CA ALA A 61 0.70 39.65 -33.00
C ALA A 61 1.06 40.16 -34.42
N ALA A 62 0.49 39.57 -35.48
CA ALA A 62 0.64 40.05 -36.84
C ALA A 62 0.05 41.46 -37.07
N ALA A 63 -0.89 41.91 -36.22
CA ALA A 63 -1.45 43.26 -36.28
C ALA A 63 -0.39 44.36 -36.07
N LEU A 64 0.73 44.05 -35.38
CA LEU A 64 1.85 44.99 -35.23
C LEU A 64 2.54 45.32 -36.57
N GLY A 65 2.51 44.40 -37.55
CA GLY A 65 2.97 44.69 -38.91
C GLY A 65 2.12 45.76 -39.60
N LEU A 66 0.79 45.66 -39.47
CA LEU A 66 -0.14 46.66 -40.02
C LEU A 66 -0.01 48.01 -39.31
N LEU A 67 0.12 47.99 -37.97
CA LEU A 67 0.39 49.20 -37.18
C LEU A 67 1.68 49.90 -37.65
N GLY A 68 2.74 49.13 -37.88
CA GLY A 68 4.01 49.64 -38.41
C GLY A 68 3.88 50.33 -39.76
N VAL A 69 3.07 49.76 -40.68
CA VAL A 69 2.74 50.39 -41.98
C VAL A 69 2.02 51.72 -41.78
N LEU A 70 1.00 51.76 -40.92
CA LEU A 70 0.22 52.97 -40.67
C LEU A 70 1.07 54.09 -40.07
N VAL A 71 1.89 53.77 -39.06
CA VAL A 71 2.81 54.73 -38.45
C VAL A 71 3.83 55.24 -39.46
N ALA A 72 4.43 54.37 -40.27
CA ALA A 72 5.40 54.79 -41.26
C ALA A 72 4.78 55.59 -42.42
N ALA A 73 3.55 55.27 -42.83
CA ALA A 73 2.80 56.07 -43.80
C ALA A 73 2.53 57.48 -43.25
N PHE A 74 2.12 57.59 -41.99
CA PHE A 74 1.94 58.87 -41.31
C PHE A 74 3.24 59.67 -41.21
N VAL A 75 4.35 59.03 -40.87
CA VAL A 75 5.68 59.67 -40.84
C VAL A 75 6.09 60.12 -42.25
N ALA A 76 5.84 59.31 -43.29
CA ALA A 76 6.13 59.67 -44.67
C ALA A 76 5.30 60.87 -45.15
N LEU A 77 4.04 60.98 -44.71
CA LEU A 77 3.18 62.14 -44.98
C LEU A 77 3.70 63.40 -44.27
N ARG A 78 4.14 63.29 -43.01
CA ARG A 78 4.70 64.43 -42.26
C ARG A 78 6.08 64.86 -42.74
N ARG A 79 6.92 63.92 -43.19
CA ARG A 79 8.26 64.20 -43.73
C ARG A 79 8.27 64.29 -45.26
N ARG A 80 7.18 64.75 -45.85
CA ARG A 80 7.08 64.92 -47.29
C ARG A 80 8.11 65.97 -47.73
N LEU A 81 9.04 65.56 -48.59
CA LEU A 81 10.02 66.47 -49.20
C LEU A 81 9.31 67.63 -49.89
N SER A 82 9.79 68.85 -49.64
CA SER A 82 9.32 70.05 -50.33
C SER A 82 9.64 69.97 -51.83
N ASP A 83 9.00 70.79 -52.67
CA ASP A 83 9.35 70.83 -54.09
C ASP A 83 10.82 71.25 -54.28
N ALA A 84 11.34 72.14 -53.42
CA ALA A 84 12.76 72.55 -53.44
C ALA A 84 13.71 71.38 -53.17
N ASP A 85 13.47 70.56 -52.15
CA ASP A 85 14.31 69.39 -51.85
C ASP A 85 14.31 68.37 -52.99
N VAL A 86 13.16 68.20 -53.64
CA VAL A 86 13.02 67.31 -54.78
C VAL A 86 13.78 67.86 -55.99
N ALA A 87 13.74 69.17 -56.22
CA ALA A 87 14.50 69.82 -57.27
C ALA A 87 16.01 69.64 -57.06
N LEU A 88 16.53 69.91 -55.87
CA LEU A 88 17.94 69.68 -55.52
C LEU A 88 18.34 68.21 -55.67
N TYR A 89 17.47 67.28 -55.26
CA TYR A 89 17.70 65.85 -55.44
C TYR A 89 17.77 65.48 -56.93
N LEU A 90 16.90 66.04 -57.77
CA LEU A 90 16.89 65.79 -59.21
C LEU A 90 18.11 66.42 -59.89
N ASP A 91 18.51 67.64 -59.50
CA ASP A 91 19.73 68.29 -59.99
C ASP A 91 20.96 67.42 -59.73
N ALA A 92 21.12 66.93 -58.50
CA ALA A 92 22.24 66.07 -58.13
C ALA A 92 22.23 64.71 -58.85
N ARG A 93 21.05 64.18 -59.21
CA ARG A 93 20.91 62.86 -59.85
C ARG A 93 20.96 62.89 -61.37
N LEU A 94 20.51 63.98 -61.97
CA LEU A 94 20.51 64.20 -63.42
C LEU A 94 21.71 65.03 -63.89
N ASP A 95 22.56 65.47 -62.97
CA ASP A 95 23.72 66.34 -63.23
C ASP A 95 23.31 67.66 -63.90
N ALA A 96 22.19 68.23 -63.46
CA ALA A 96 21.58 69.41 -64.09
C ALA A 96 22.13 70.74 -63.56
N LYS A 97 23.23 70.71 -62.78
CA LYS A 97 23.94 71.91 -62.28
C LYS A 97 23.04 72.97 -61.67
N GLU A 98 22.14 72.54 -60.79
CA GLU A 98 21.17 73.38 -60.09
C GLU A 98 20.08 74.02 -60.97
N ALA A 99 20.06 73.76 -62.29
CA ALA A 99 19.09 74.37 -63.20
C ALA A 99 17.63 74.09 -62.79
N ILE A 100 17.30 72.90 -62.25
CA ILE A 100 15.94 72.53 -61.85
C ILE A 100 15.51 73.28 -60.59
N SER A 101 16.38 73.39 -59.59
CA SER A 101 16.15 74.16 -58.37
C SER A 101 16.04 75.66 -58.67
N THR A 102 16.95 76.23 -59.47
CA THR A 102 16.90 77.64 -59.90
C THR A 102 15.62 77.91 -60.70
N ALA A 103 15.24 77.03 -61.63
CA ALA A 103 13.98 77.16 -62.39
C ALA A 103 12.73 77.18 -61.48
N LEU A 104 12.77 76.48 -60.34
CA LEU A 104 11.66 76.48 -59.37
C LEU A 104 11.61 77.78 -58.55
N GLU A 105 12.75 78.36 -58.20
CA GLU A 105 12.87 79.57 -57.36
C GLU A 105 12.67 80.88 -58.10
N VAL A 106 12.98 80.95 -59.40
CA VAL A 106 12.98 82.19 -60.20
C VAL A 106 11.60 82.90 -60.30
N GLY A 107 10.51 82.29 -59.79
CA GLY A 107 9.23 82.98 -59.59
C GLY A 107 8.60 83.50 -60.89
N GLU A 108 7.68 84.48 -60.80
CA GLU A 108 6.94 85.02 -61.96
C GLU A 108 7.62 86.20 -62.67
N ARG A 109 8.84 86.60 -62.29
CA ARG A 109 9.52 87.76 -62.89
C ARG A 109 9.91 87.49 -64.36
N SER A 110 9.71 88.47 -65.23
CA SER A 110 9.87 88.35 -66.69
C SER A 110 11.23 88.87 -67.15
N ASP A 111 12.30 88.12 -66.86
CA ASP A 111 13.65 88.44 -67.33
C ASP A 111 14.10 87.41 -68.40
N GLU A 112 14.85 87.84 -69.42
CA GLU A 112 15.36 86.95 -70.47
C GLU A 112 16.22 85.79 -69.92
N ALA A 113 16.92 86.03 -68.81
CA ALA A 113 17.69 85.01 -68.09
C ALA A 113 16.83 83.83 -67.60
N ARG A 114 15.54 84.07 -67.29
CA ARG A 114 14.59 83.04 -66.87
C ARG A 114 14.30 82.04 -67.99
N ALA A 115 14.23 82.51 -69.24
CA ALA A 115 13.93 81.63 -70.38
C ALA A 115 15.05 80.61 -70.61
N VAL A 116 16.31 81.02 -70.40
CA VAL A 116 17.48 80.13 -70.52
C VAL A 116 17.46 79.08 -69.41
N VAL A 117 17.28 79.49 -68.15
CA VAL A 117 17.23 78.56 -67.01
C VAL A 117 16.06 77.57 -67.13
N LEU A 118 14.88 78.03 -67.57
CA LEU A 118 13.73 77.14 -67.81
C LEU A 118 13.98 76.17 -68.96
N GLY A 119 14.66 76.60 -70.02
CA GLY A 119 15.05 75.75 -71.14
C GLY A 119 15.99 74.64 -70.69
N ASP A 120 17.07 74.99 -69.99
CA ASP A 120 18.08 74.05 -69.49
C ASP A 120 17.46 73.04 -68.49
N ALA A 121 16.61 73.52 -67.58
CA ALA A 121 15.92 72.66 -66.62
C ALA A 121 14.90 71.71 -67.29
N THR A 122 14.18 72.19 -68.31
CA THR A 122 13.25 71.38 -69.09
C THR A 122 13.99 70.30 -69.87
N ASP A 123 15.09 70.67 -70.53
CA ASP A 123 15.94 69.74 -71.28
C ASP A 123 16.55 68.67 -70.36
N ALA A 124 17.01 69.06 -69.16
CA ALA A 124 17.52 68.12 -68.16
C ALA A 124 16.45 67.11 -67.70
N LEU A 125 15.22 67.56 -67.48
CA LEU A 125 14.11 66.69 -67.09
C LEU A 125 13.58 65.80 -68.23
N ASP A 126 13.67 66.26 -69.48
CA ASP A 126 13.16 65.55 -70.67
C ASP A 126 14.17 64.48 -71.15
N LYS A 127 15.47 64.81 -71.14
CA LYS A 127 16.57 63.91 -71.54
C LYS A 127 17.07 63.03 -70.39
N GLY A 128 16.73 63.38 -69.15
CA GLY A 128 17.21 62.70 -67.94
C GLY A 128 16.80 61.23 -67.87
N ASP A 129 17.75 60.35 -67.49
CA ASP A 129 17.49 58.92 -67.35
C ASP A 129 16.66 58.61 -66.09
N PRO A 130 15.44 58.06 -66.22
CA PRO A 130 14.60 57.70 -65.08
C PRO A 130 15.22 56.66 -64.17
N LYS A 131 16.21 55.88 -64.59
CA LYS A 131 16.89 54.92 -63.72
C LYS A 131 17.83 55.60 -62.72
N ARG A 132 18.50 56.69 -63.13
CA ARG A 132 19.48 57.42 -62.27
C ARG A 132 18.81 58.23 -61.17
N ALA A 133 17.66 58.85 -61.48
CA ALA A 133 16.91 59.65 -60.51
C ALA A 133 16.03 58.82 -59.55
N ARG A 134 15.92 57.50 -59.73
CA ARG A 134 15.10 56.64 -58.84
C ARG A 134 15.76 56.47 -57.47
N PRO A 135 15.11 56.88 -56.36
CA PRO A 135 15.57 56.52 -55.03
C PRO A 135 15.60 55.00 -54.87
N ARG A 136 16.62 54.49 -54.18
CA ARG A 136 16.66 53.07 -53.77
C ARG A 136 15.54 52.84 -52.76
N VAL A 137 14.58 52.00 -53.13
CA VAL A 137 13.43 51.66 -52.28
C VAL A 137 13.81 50.61 -51.25
N LEU A 138 14.60 49.61 -51.65
CA LEU A 138 15.05 48.52 -50.78
C LEU A 138 16.28 48.93 -49.97
N ALA A 139 16.20 48.76 -48.66
CA ALA A 139 17.28 48.85 -47.69
C ALA A 139 17.49 47.47 -47.06
N TRP A 140 18.67 47.23 -46.49
CA TRP A 140 18.97 45.98 -45.78
C TRP A 140 17.96 45.68 -44.66
N LEU A 141 17.41 46.72 -44.03
CA LEU A 141 16.36 46.60 -43.00
C LEU A 141 15.09 45.89 -43.53
N HIS A 142 14.78 45.98 -44.83
CA HIS A 142 13.60 45.33 -45.40
C HIS A 142 13.73 43.81 -45.45
N ALA A 143 14.93 43.26 -45.28
CA ALA A 143 15.13 41.82 -45.09
C ALA A 143 14.50 41.32 -43.77
N LEU A 144 14.26 42.22 -42.79
CA LEU A 144 13.55 41.86 -41.56
C LEU A 144 12.07 41.53 -41.81
N ALA A 145 11.46 42.03 -42.89
CA ALA A 145 10.05 41.75 -43.19
C ALA A 145 9.80 40.25 -43.46
N PRO A 146 10.47 39.59 -44.44
CA PRO A 146 10.29 38.15 -44.65
C PRO A 146 10.78 37.32 -43.46
N ALA A 147 11.87 37.71 -42.79
CA ALA A 147 12.36 37.01 -41.60
C ALA A 147 11.36 37.06 -40.43
N GLY A 148 10.80 38.24 -40.14
CA GLY A 148 9.79 38.43 -39.10
C GLY A 148 8.48 37.72 -39.43
N ALA A 149 8.02 37.77 -40.68
CA ALA A 149 6.86 37.01 -41.14
C ALA A 149 7.05 35.50 -40.99
N GLY A 150 8.21 34.98 -41.39
CA GLY A 150 8.55 33.55 -41.22
C GLY A 150 8.58 33.13 -39.75
N ALA A 151 9.19 33.94 -38.88
CA ALA A 151 9.23 33.70 -37.44
C ALA A 151 7.83 33.72 -36.81
N LEU A 152 6.96 34.66 -37.21
CA LEU A 152 5.57 34.73 -36.78
C LEU A 152 4.80 33.45 -37.15
N VAL A 153 4.89 33.01 -38.41
CA VAL A 153 4.23 31.78 -38.87
C VAL A 153 4.75 30.56 -38.09
N TYR A 154 6.07 30.45 -37.93
CA TYR A 154 6.68 29.37 -37.16
C TYR A 154 6.20 29.32 -35.70
N LEU A 155 6.16 30.48 -35.02
CA LEU A 155 5.71 30.58 -33.62
C LEU A 155 4.20 30.32 -33.44
N CYS A 156 3.41 30.58 -34.48
CA CYS A 156 1.99 30.23 -34.49
C CYS A 156 1.76 28.72 -34.67
N LEU A 157 2.64 28.02 -35.42
CA LEU A 157 2.50 26.59 -35.71
C LEU A 157 3.13 25.68 -34.65
N ILE A 158 4.17 26.14 -33.94
CA ILE A 158 4.84 25.32 -32.93
C ILE A 158 3.92 25.07 -31.72
N PRO A 159 3.82 23.82 -31.23
CA PRO A 159 2.99 23.49 -30.08
C PRO A 159 3.41 24.30 -28.85
N LEU A 160 2.44 24.54 -27.95
CA LEU A 160 2.67 25.14 -26.64
C LEU A 160 3.68 24.29 -25.86
N PRO A 161 4.59 24.91 -25.08
CA PRO A 161 5.44 24.15 -24.19
C PRO A 161 4.56 23.34 -23.21
N PRO A 162 4.98 22.12 -22.83
CA PRO A 162 4.22 21.26 -21.94
C PRO A 162 3.90 21.98 -20.64
N ALA A 163 2.75 21.65 -20.04
CA ALA A 163 2.39 22.29 -18.78
C ALA A 163 3.40 21.92 -17.72
N PRO A 164 3.78 22.85 -16.83
CA PRO A 164 4.44 22.45 -15.60
C PRO A 164 3.56 21.38 -14.96
N ALA A 165 4.17 20.28 -14.51
CA ALA A 165 3.44 19.22 -13.85
C ALA A 165 2.61 19.84 -12.72
N ALA A 166 1.33 19.49 -12.66
CA ALA A 166 0.48 19.94 -11.56
C ALA A 166 1.18 19.57 -10.25
N PRO A 167 1.22 20.47 -9.25
CA PRO A 167 1.75 20.11 -7.94
C PRO A 167 1.00 18.85 -7.48
N PRO A 168 1.70 17.84 -6.94
CA PRO A 168 1.04 16.65 -6.43
C PRO A 168 -0.03 17.10 -5.41
N PRO A 169 -1.21 16.45 -5.38
CA PRO A 169 -2.23 16.78 -4.39
C PRO A 169 -1.60 16.72 -3.00
N PRO A 170 -1.99 17.63 -2.09
CA PRO A 170 -1.41 17.67 -0.76
C PRO A 170 -1.53 16.28 -0.11
N PRO A 171 -0.44 15.74 0.44
CA PRO A 171 -0.46 14.43 1.07
C PRO A 171 -1.52 14.40 2.17
N GLY A 172 -2.53 13.53 2.03
CA GLY A 172 -3.62 13.38 3.01
C GLY A 172 -5.03 13.51 2.45
N SER A 173 -5.23 14.09 1.26
CA SER A 173 -6.59 14.33 0.73
C SER A 173 -7.20 13.14 -0.03
N SER A 174 -6.62 11.93 0.07
CA SER A 174 -7.19 10.75 -0.57
C SER A 174 -8.40 10.28 0.22
N LEU A 175 -9.59 10.69 -0.23
CA LEU A 175 -10.84 10.10 0.22
C LEU A 175 -10.89 8.65 -0.24
N VAL A 176 -11.08 7.74 0.71
CA VAL A 176 -11.28 6.32 0.46
C VAL A 176 -12.76 6.04 0.63
N GLN A 177 -13.38 5.57 -0.45
CA GLN A 177 -14.77 5.12 -0.46
C GLN A 177 -14.77 3.63 -0.75
N ILE A 178 -14.97 2.81 0.29
CA ILE A 178 -15.08 1.36 0.16
C ILE A 178 -16.42 0.97 0.74
N ALA A 179 -17.31 0.49 -0.14
CA ALA A 179 -18.67 0.13 0.24
C ALA A 179 -18.72 -1.13 1.11
N ASP A 180 -17.78 -2.06 0.93
CA ASP A 180 -17.77 -3.34 1.62
C ASP A 180 -16.35 -3.70 2.10
N LEU A 181 -16.16 -3.65 3.42
CA LEU A 181 -14.96 -4.14 4.11
C LEU A 181 -15.35 -5.35 4.96
N ARG A 182 -15.25 -6.54 4.35
CA ARG A 182 -15.48 -7.85 5.01
C ARG A 182 -14.79 -8.00 6.36
N GLY A 183 -13.66 -7.33 6.56
CA GLY A 183 -12.94 -7.32 7.82
C GLY A 183 -13.72 -6.70 8.99
N LEU A 184 -14.45 -5.60 8.75
CA LEU A 184 -15.26 -4.94 9.79
C LEU A 184 -16.45 -5.81 10.21
N GLU A 185 -17.03 -6.58 9.29
CA GLU A 185 -18.15 -7.49 9.60
C GLU A 185 -17.79 -8.54 10.67
N LYS A 186 -16.52 -8.94 10.74
CA LYS A 186 -16.04 -9.86 11.78
C LYS A 186 -16.05 -9.19 13.16
N ILE A 187 -15.71 -7.90 13.23
CA ILE A 187 -15.79 -7.09 14.45
C ILE A 187 -17.25 -6.83 14.84
N GLU A 188 -18.14 -6.60 13.87
CA GLU A 188 -19.58 -6.43 14.14
C GLU A 188 -20.23 -7.66 14.80
N ARG A 189 -19.68 -8.86 14.56
CA ARG A 189 -20.18 -10.11 15.18
C ARG A 189 -19.86 -10.22 16.68
N LEU A 190 -18.99 -9.38 17.23
CA LEU A 190 -18.66 -9.38 18.66
C LEU A 190 -19.90 -9.13 19.54
N GLU A 191 -20.90 -8.39 19.03
CA GLU A 191 -22.17 -8.16 19.75
C GLU A 191 -22.94 -9.47 20.04
N LYS A 192 -22.74 -10.51 19.21
CA LYS A 192 -23.43 -11.80 19.34
C LYS A 192 -22.70 -12.80 20.21
N LEU A 193 -21.46 -12.51 20.62
CA LEU A 193 -20.70 -13.40 21.48
C LEU A 193 -21.29 -13.39 22.89
N ASP A 194 -21.25 -14.56 23.54
CA ASP A 194 -21.63 -14.66 24.94
C ASP A 194 -20.56 -14.01 25.82
N ALA A 195 -20.94 -13.13 26.74
CA ALA A 195 -20.02 -12.32 27.53
C ALA A 195 -19.89 -12.85 28.96
N ARG A 196 -18.71 -12.66 29.61
CA ARG A 196 -18.44 -13.15 30.98
C ARG A 196 -19.37 -12.48 31.99
N ASP A 197 -19.56 -11.19 31.78
CA ASP A 197 -20.33 -10.29 32.63
C ASP A 197 -21.04 -9.22 31.78
N ALA A 198 -21.94 -8.47 32.43
CA ALA A 198 -22.69 -7.41 31.77
C ALA A 198 -21.78 -6.26 31.26
N GLU A 199 -20.66 -5.99 31.92
CA GLU A 199 -19.76 -4.92 31.50
C GLU A 199 -19.00 -5.29 30.22
N GLN A 200 -18.53 -6.53 30.11
CA GLN A 200 -17.91 -7.05 28.89
C GLN A 200 -18.91 -7.06 27.75
N ARG A 201 -20.17 -7.44 28.02
CA ARG A 201 -21.22 -7.39 27.01
C ARG A 201 -21.38 -5.99 26.43
N GLU A 202 -21.43 -4.97 27.29
CA GLU A 202 -21.52 -3.58 26.86
C GLU A 202 -20.27 -3.13 26.09
N ARG A 203 -19.07 -3.55 26.50
CA ARG A 203 -17.82 -3.24 25.77
C ARG A 203 -17.78 -3.89 24.39
N LEU A 204 -18.10 -5.18 24.27
CA LEU A 204 -18.17 -5.88 22.99
C LEU A 204 -19.22 -5.25 22.05
N LYS A 205 -20.36 -4.84 22.62
CA LYS A 205 -21.40 -4.12 21.89
C LYS A 205 -20.92 -2.75 21.41
N GLN A 206 -20.20 -1.99 22.25
CA GLN A 206 -19.61 -0.70 21.86
C GLN A 206 -18.61 -0.87 20.72
N ILE A 207 -17.70 -1.85 20.79
CA ILE A 207 -16.74 -2.14 19.72
C ILE A 207 -17.48 -2.49 18.41
N ALA A 208 -18.51 -3.34 18.48
CA ALA A 208 -19.32 -3.70 17.31
C ALA A 208 -20.05 -2.49 16.71
N GLU A 209 -20.62 -1.61 17.53
CA GLU A 209 -21.28 -0.38 17.08
C GLU A 209 -20.29 0.62 16.47
N GLU A 210 -19.09 0.78 17.04
CA GLU A 210 -18.02 1.59 16.45
C GLU A 210 -17.59 1.04 15.08
N ALA A 211 -17.49 -0.29 14.93
CA ALA A 211 -17.21 -0.93 13.65
C ALA A 211 -18.33 -0.69 12.60
N LYS A 212 -19.61 -0.82 12.98
CA LYS A 212 -20.76 -0.50 12.10
C LYS A 212 -20.71 0.96 11.63
N ARG A 213 -20.51 1.90 12.56
CA ARG A 213 -20.40 3.34 12.26
C ARG A 213 -19.22 3.63 11.33
N LEU A 214 -18.07 3.00 11.55
CA LEU A 214 -16.91 3.14 10.68
C LEU A 214 -17.20 2.64 9.26
N ARG A 215 -17.89 1.50 9.11
CA ARG A 215 -18.32 0.99 7.80
C ARG A 215 -19.24 1.98 7.08
N GLU A 216 -20.21 2.56 7.78
CA GLU A 216 -21.10 3.59 7.22
C GLU A 216 -20.38 4.88 6.83
N GLN A 217 -19.36 5.30 7.60
CA GLN A 217 -18.57 6.47 7.25
C GLN A 217 -17.66 6.20 6.04
N LEU A 218 -17.08 5.00 5.94
CA LEU A 218 -16.27 4.59 4.80
C LEU A 218 -17.07 4.45 3.51
N SER A 219 -18.34 4.05 3.58
CA SER A 219 -19.21 4.01 2.40
C SER A 219 -19.61 5.41 1.89
N LYS A 220 -19.64 6.41 2.78
CA LYS A 220 -19.83 7.83 2.45
C LYS A 220 -18.56 8.54 1.96
N GLY A 221 -17.40 7.92 2.16
CA GLY A 221 -16.08 8.48 1.87
C GLY A 221 -15.48 9.17 3.10
N MET A 222 -14.30 8.71 3.52
CA MET A 222 -13.51 9.28 4.63
C MET A 222 -12.05 9.44 4.21
N GLU A 223 -11.31 10.35 4.85
CA GLU A 223 -9.87 10.43 4.66
C GLU A 223 -9.19 9.11 5.05
N LYS A 224 -8.30 8.61 4.17
CA LYS A 224 -7.58 7.34 4.38
C LYS A 224 -6.91 7.25 5.75
N ARG A 225 -6.29 8.33 6.21
CA ARG A 225 -5.56 8.38 7.48
C ARG A 225 -6.49 8.27 8.68
N GLU A 226 -7.63 8.94 8.62
CA GLU A 226 -8.65 8.85 9.67
C GLU A 226 -9.24 7.43 9.73
N ALA A 227 -9.52 6.84 8.57
CA ALA A 227 -9.99 5.47 8.48
C ALA A 227 -9.00 4.47 9.08
N GLN A 228 -7.71 4.58 8.72
CA GLN A 228 -6.65 3.75 9.29
C GLN A 228 -6.54 3.91 10.81
N SER A 229 -6.62 5.15 11.32
CA SER A 229 -6.58 5.41 12.77
C SER A 229 -7.76 4.78 13.52
N LYS A 230 -8.98 4.83 12.94
CA LYS A 230 -10.17 4.22 13.55
C LYS A 230 -10.11 2.70 13.53
N ILE A 231 -9.60 2.10 12.46
CA ILE A 231 -9.36 0.64 12.41
C ILE A 231 -8.30 0.23 13.45
N ALA A 232 -7.20 0.98 13.56
CA ALA A 232 -6.17 0.70 14.56
C ALA A 232 -6.75 0.73 15.98
N LYS A 233 -7.53 1.76 16.32
CA LYS A 233 -8.22 1.84 17.61
C LYS A 233 -9.13 0.63 17.86
N LEU A 234 -9.95 0.24 16.89
CA LEU A 234 -10.80 -0.95 17.01
C LEU A 234 -9.99 -2.24 17.26
N ARG A 235 -8.84 -2.38 16.59
CA ARG A 235 -7.94 -3.52 16.81
C ARG A 235 -7.37 -3.53 18.23
N ASP A 236 -6.94 -2.36 18.72
CA ASP A 236 -6.41 -2.21 20.07
C ASP A 236 -7.49 -2.53 21.12
N ASP A 237 -8.74 -2.08 20.91
CA ASP A 237 -9.86 -2.35 21.81
C ASP A 237 -10.20 -3.87 21.84
N VAL A 238 -10.18 -4.55 20.68
CA VAL A 238 -10.37 -6.01 20.59
C VAL A 238 -9.21 -6.76 21.26
N ALA A 239 -7.96 -6.34 21.02
CA ALA A 239 -6.78 -6.94 21.64
C ALA A 239 -6.79 -6.76 23.17
N ALA A 240 -7.23 -5.59 23.65
CA ALA A 240 -7.40 -5.34 25.07
C ALA A 240 -8.43 -6.28 25.71
N GLU A 241 -9.58 -6.52 25.05
CA GLU A 241 -10.56 -7.51 25.53
C GLU A 241 -10.02 -8.94 25.55
N ARG A 242 -9.16 -9.31 24.58
CA ARG A 242 -8.51 -10.63 24.55
C ARG A 242 -7.51 -10.81 25.70
N LEU A 243 -6.71 -9.78 25.99
CA LEU A 243 -5.68 -9.84 27.03
C LEU A 243 -6.22 -9.84 28.46
N LYS A 244 -7.51 -9.53 28.67
CA LYS A 244 -8.12 -9.43 30.01
C LYS A 244 -7.99 -10.66 30.88
N LEU A 245 -7.96 -11.86 30.29
CA LEU A 245 -7.79 -13.08 31.07
C LEU A 245 -6.37 -13.17 31.66
N GLY A 246 -5.38 -12.59 30.99
CA GLY A 246 -3.99 -12.46 31.43
C GLY A 246 -3.65 -11.16 32.15
N ASP A 247 -4.64 -10.31 32.46
CA ASP A 247 -4.43 -9.06 33.19
C ASP A 247 -3.67 -9.28 34.50
N GLN A 248 -2.97 -8.25 34.96
CA GLN A 248 -2.17 -8.30 36.20
C GLN A 248 -2.94 -8.86 37.41
N LYS A 249 -4.27 -8.64 37.48
CA LYS A 249 -5.13 -9.17 38.55
C LYS A 249 -5.28 -10.70 38.49
N ASN A 250 -5.33 -11.27 37.29
CA ASN A 250 -5.50 -12.71 37.07
C ASN A 250 -4.18 -13.44 36.92
N ARG A 251 -3.08 -12.74 36.61
CA ARG A 251 -1.77 -13.33 36.33
C ARG A 251 -1.28 -14.30 37.41
N ALA A 252 -1.35 -13.94 38.68
CA ALA A 252 -0.91 -14.83 39.76
C ALA A 252 -1.76 -16.11 39.86
N GLY A 253 -3.07 -16.02 39.57
CA GLY A 253 -3.94 -17.19 39.50
C GLY A 253 -3.75 -18.01 38.24
N LEU A 254 -3.45 -17.37 37.10
CA LEU A 254 -3.09 -18.03 35.85
C LEU A 254 -1.81 -18.85 36.01
N GLU A 255 -0.76 -18.23 36.53
CA GLU A 255 0.52 -18.91 36.79
C GLU A 255 0.35 -20.09 37.77
N ALA A 256 -0.48 -19.93 38.81
CA ALA A 256 -0.77 -21.01 39.75
C ALA A 256 -1.58 -22.16 39.09
N ALA A 257 -2.58 -21.83 38.28
CA ALA A 257 -3.38 -22.82 37.54
C ALA A 257 -2.53 -23.59 36.52
N VAL A 258 -1.70 -22.87 35.74
CA VAL A 258 -0.75 -23.44 34.78
C VAL A 258 0.24 -24.35 35.50
N GLY A 259 0.76 -23.95 36.67
CA GLY A 259 1.62 -24.80 37.49
C GLY A 259 0.96 -26.13 37.85
N LYS A 260 -0.28 -26.09 38.35
CA LYS A 260 -1.05 -27.31 38.71
C LYS A 260 -1.37 -28.20 37.52
N LEU A 261 -1.65 -27.63 36.36
CA LEU A 261 -1.82 -28.40 35.13
C LEU A 261 -0.48 -28.97 34.63
N ALA A 262 0.64 -28.28 34.81
CA ALA A 262 1.95 -28.72 34.33
C ALA A 262 2.56 -29.85 35.19
N ASP A 263 2.13 -29.99 36.44
CA ASP A 263 2.55 -31.06 37.36
C ASP A 263 2.23 -32.47 36.80
N ASN A 264 1.15 -32.59 36.03
CA ASN A 264 0.74 -33.84 35.40
C ASN A 264 1.23 -33.91 33.95
N LYS A 265 1.89 -35.02 33.57
CA LYS A 265 2.48 -35.20 32.22
C LYS A 265 1.43 -35.11 31.11
N SER A 266 0.23 -35.63 31.35
CA SER A 266 -0.86 -35.65 30.36
C SER A 266 -1.42 -34.26 30.07
N THR A 267 -1.39 -33.33 31.03
CA THR A 267 -1.96 -31.98 30.91
C THR A 267 -0.93 -30.90 30.57
N LYS A 268 0.34 -31.25 30.31
CA LYS A 268 1.39 -30.26 30.00
C LYS A 268 1.09 -29.38 28.79
N ASP A 269 0.57 -29.97 27.71
CA ASP A 269 0.25 -29.22 26.50
C ASP A 269 -0.94 -28.28 26.74
N ALA A 270 -1.92 -28.72 27.52
CA ALA A 270 -3.04 -27.88 27.95
C ALA A 270 -2.55 -26.74 28.88
N ALA A 271 -1.65 -27.03 29.82
CA ALA A 271 -1.04 -26.03 30.69
C ALA A 271 -0.30 -24.96 29.88
N LYS A 272 0.43 -25.38 28.84
CA LYS A 272 1.11 -24.47 27.93
C LYS A 272 0.13 -23.57 27.18
N ALA A 273 -0.91 -24.14 26.57
CA ALA A 273 -1.93 -23.37 25.86
C ALA A 273 -2.63 -22.36 26.78
N LEU A 274 -2.96 -22.75 28.01
CA LEU A 274 -3.53 -21.85 29.02
C LEU A 274 -2.55 -20.74 29.40
N GLY A 275 -1.25 -21.05 29.55
CA GLY A 275 -0.21 -20.07 29.87
C GLY A 275 0.08 -19.08 28.73
N ASP A 276 -0.04 -19.52 27.48
CA ASP A 276 0.04 -18.68 26.29
C ASP A 276 -1.23 -17.83 26.09
N GLY A 277 -2.28 -18.08 26.88
CA GLY A 277 -3.57 -17.42 26.79
C GLY A 277 -4.43 -17.86 25.60
N ASP A 278 -4.11 -19.02 24.99
CA ASP A 278 -4.86 -19.61 23.87
C ASP A 278 -5.86 -20.65 24.39
N LEU A 279 -7.03 -20.18 24.78
CA LEU A 279 -8.15 -20.95 25.33
C LEU A 279 -8.79 -21.84 24.27
N VAL A 280 -8.66 -21.51 22.98
CA VAL A 280 -9.11 -22.37 21.88
C VAL A 280 -8.25 -23.62 21.80
N GLU A 281 -6.93 -23.47 21.84
CA GLU A 281 -6.02 -24.62 21.86
C GLU A 281 -6.10 -25.36 23.20
N PHE A 282 -6.27 -24.65 24.32
CA PHE A 282 -6.52 -25.28 25.63
C PHE A 282 -7.76 -26.18 25.57
N ASP A 283 -8.89 -25.68 25.05
CA ASP A 283 -10.11 -26.45 24.87
C ASP A 283 -9.91 -27.70 24.05
N LYS A 284 -9.19 -27.57 22.94
CA LYS A 284 -8.85 -28.67 22.06
C LYS A 284 -8.02 -29.73 22.80
N LYS A 285 -7.01 -29.32 23.56
CA LYS A 285 -6.19 -30.25 24.37
C LYS A 285 -6.99 -30.94 25.47
N MET A 286 -7.92 -30.23 26.10
CA MET A 286 -8.81 -30.84 27.08
C MET A 286 -9.80 -31.82 26.44
N GLN A 287 -10.29 -31.52 25.23
CA GLN A 287 -11.10 -32.47 24.46
C GLN A 287 -10.30 -33.71 24.05
N GLU A 288 -9.07 -33.54 23.56
CA GLU A 288 -8.16 -34.65 23.26
C GLU A 288 -7.97 -35.55 24.48
N LEU A 289 -7.74 -34.97 25.65
CA LEU A 289 -7.58 -35.72 26.90
C LEU A 289 -8.86 -36.45 27.33
N ALA A 290 -10.04 -35.82 27.23
CA ALA A 290 -11.32 -36.46 27.53
C ALA A 290 -11.58 -37.67 26.59
N ASN A 291 -11.11 -37.57 25.36
CA ASN A 291 -11.26 -38.57 24.32
C ASN A 291 -10.19 -39.67 24.32
N LYS A 292 -9.14 -39.59 25.15
CA LYS A 292 -8.15 -40.67 25.29
C LYS A 292 -8.74 -41.93 25.91
N ALA A 293 -8.29 -43.11 25.49
CA ALA A 293 -8.75 -44.39 25.99
C ALA A 293 -8.33 -44.67 27.44
N GLU A 294 -7.16 -44.20 27.86
CA GLU A 294 -6.59 -44.47 29.18
C GLU A 294 -7.35 -43.73 30.29
N LYS A 295 -8.02 -44.48 31.17
CA LYS A 295 -8.79 -43.91 32.29
C LYS A 295 -7.92 -43.13 33.28
N ALA A 296 -6.68 -43.59 33.50
CA ALA A 296 -5.74 -42.93 34.41
C ALA A 296 -5.40 -41.50 33.94
N ASP A 297 -5.19 -41.31 32.63
CA ASP A 297 -4.93 -39.99 32.03
C ASP A 297 -6.12 -39.03 32.24
N ARG A 298 -7.36 -39.52 32.09
CA ARG A 298 -8.58 -38.72 32.27
C ARG A 298 -8.80 -38.31 33.73
N GLU A 299 -8.64 -39.25 34.65
CA GLU A 299 -8.76 -38.96 36.09
C GLU A 299 -7.66 -38.01 36.57
N ALA A 300 -6.42 -38.18 36.10
CA ALA A 300 -5.34 -37.23 36.37
C ALA A 300 -5.66 -35.83 35.83
N ALA A 301 -6.21 -35.73 34.62
CA ALA A 301 -6.63 -34.46 34.04
C ALA A 301 -7.76 -33.77 34.82
N LYS A 302 -8.76 -34.52 35.29
CA LYS A 302 -9.83 -33.99 36.17
C LYS A 302 -9.28 -33.45 37.47
N GLN A 303 -8.40 -34.21 38.13
CA GLN A 303 -7.76 -33.79 39.38
C GLN A 303 -6.92 -32.53 39.15
N ALA A 304 -6.13 -32.51 38.07
CA ALA A 304 -5.33 -31.34 37.70
C ALA A 304 -6.19 -30.10 37.46
N LEU A 305 -7.30 -30.22 36.73
CA LEU A 305 -8.26 -29.13 36.52
C LEU A 305 -8.83 -28.60 37.83
N LYS A 306 -9.27 -29.51 38.71
CA LYS A 306 -9.84 -29.16 40.01
C LYS A 306 -8.84 -28.47 40.92
N GLU A 307 -7.57 -28.90 40.88
CA GLU A 307 -6.49 -28.24 41.62
C GLU A 307 -6.13 -26.88 41.03
N ALA A 308 -6.10 -26.76 39.70
CA ALA A 308 -5.87 -25.52 39.00
C ALA A 308 -6.97 -24.48 39.28
N GLU A 309 -8.24 -24.90 39.27
CA GLU A 309 -9.39 -24.09 39.65
C GLU A 309 -9.24 -23.55 41.08
N LYS A 310 -8.93 -24.42 42.05
CA LYS A 310 -8.70 -24.02 43.45
C LYS A 310 -7.54 -23.04 43.57
N ALA A 311 -6.43 -23.32 42.92
CA ALA A 311 -5.25 -22.46 42.95
C ALA A 311 -5.56 -21.07 42.35
N ALA A 312 -6.32 -21.00 41.26
CA ALA A 312 -6.79 -19.75 40.68
C ALA A 312 -7.68 -18.97 41.67
N ARG A 313 -8.61 -19.64 42.37
CA ARG A 313 -9.46 -19.01 43.41
C ARG A 313 -8.64 -18.45 44.56
N GLU A 314 -7.71 -19.23 45.09
CA GLU A 314 -6.85 -18.83 46.22
C GLU A 314 -5.99 -17.61 45.90
N LYS A 315 -5.57 -17.47 44.64
CA LYS A 315 -4.80 -16.32 44.14
C LYS A 315 -5.69 -15.16 43.67
N GLY A 316 -7.01 -15.23 43.87
CA GLY A 316 -7.94 -14.14 43.59
C GLY A 316 -8.41 -14.03 42.13
N ALA A 317 -8.04 -14.96 41.25
CA ALA A 317 -8.45 -15.00 39.85
C ALA A 317 -9.82 -15.67 39.68
N LYS A 318 -10.88 -15.01 40.18
CA LYS A 318 -12.24 -15.56 40.23
C LYS A 318 -12.80 -15.94 38.85
N GLU A 319 -12.58 -15.10 37.85
CA GLU A 319 -13.06 -15.33 36.48
C GLU A 319 -12.38 -16.54 35.84
N LEU A 320 -11.05 -16.65 35.99
CA LEU A 320 -10.30 -17.81 35.52
C LEU A 320 -10.77 -19.09 36.21
N ALA A 321 -10.99 -19.05 37.52
CA ALA A 321 -11.49 -20.20 38.25
C ALA A 321 -12.87 -20.65 37.76
N LYS A 322 -13.78 -19.71 37.48
CA LYS A 322 -15.10 -20.05 36.91
C LYS A 322 -14.95 -20.69 35.52
N ALA A 323 -14.08 -20.16 34.67
CA ALA A 323 -13.80 -20.76 33.36
C ALA A 323 -13.20 -22.18 33.47
N LEU A 324 -12.31 -22.43 34.45
CA LEU A 324 -11.76 -23.76 34.72
C LEU A 324 -12.81 -24.74 35.26
N GLU A 325 -13.74 -24.28 36.10
CA GLU A 325 -14.88 -25.08 36.58
C GLU A 325 -15.82 -25.47 35.43
N GLU A 326 -16.19 -24.51 34.58
CA GLU A 326 -16.96 -24.77 33.36
C GLU A 326 -16.25 -25.77 32.44
N GLN A 327 -14.93 -25.62 32.29
CA GLN A 327 -14.13 -26.55 31.52
C GLN A 327 -14.10 -27.95 32.14
N GLN A 328 -14.09 -28.07 33.47
CA GLN A 328 -14.20 -29.36 34.15
C GLN A 328 -15.54 -30.04 33.83
N GLN A 329 -16.65 -29.30 33.90
CA GLN A 329 -17.97 -29.84 33.55
C GLN A 329 -18.04 -30.26 32.08
N LEU A 330 -17.45 -29.48 31.18
CA LEU A 330 -17.34 -29.83 29.76
C LEU A 330 -16.47 -31.06 29.56
N PHE A 331 -15.36 -31.19 30.28
CA PHE A 331 -14.49 -32.34 30.24
C PHE A 331 -15.23 -33.63 30.63
N GLU A 332 -16.00 -33.61 31.71
CA GLU A 332 -16.81 -34.74 32.16
C GLU A 332 -17.89 -35.12 31.12
N LYS A 333 -18.55 -34.13 30.52
CA LYS A 333 -19.50 -34.38 29.42
C LYS A 333 -18.81 -35.01 28.20
N ARG A 334 -17.67 -34.47 27.78
CA ARG A 334 -16.89 -34.98 26.63
C ARG A 334 -16.40 -36.40 26.88
N GLU A 335 -15.94 -36.69 28.10
CA GLU A 335 -15.56 -38.04 28.50
C GLU A 335 -16.74 -39.01 28.42
N ALA A 336 -17.91 -38.63 28.95
CA ALA A 336 -19.11 -39.47 28.87
C ALA A 336 -19.51 -39.74 27.40
N LYS A 337 -19.43 -38.72 26.52
CA LYS A 337 -19.65 -38.89 25.07
C LYS A 337 -18.63 -39.87 24.47
N ALA A 338 -17.36 -39.72 24.81
CA ALA A 338 -16.28 -40.58 24.32
C ALA A 338 -16.42 -42.03 24.81
N GLU A 339 -16.81 -42.23 26.06
CA GLU A 339 -17.12 -43.55 26.61
C GLU A 339 -18.31 -44.19 25.92
N ALA A 340 -19.40 -43.44 25.70
CA ALA A 340 -20.55 -43.92 24.95
C ALA A 340 -20.17 -44.38 23.52
N LEU A 341 -19.33 -43.61 22.81
CA LEU A 341 -18.82 -44.00 21.49
C LEU A 341 -17.97 -45.28 21.54
N ARG A 342 -17.09 -45.41 22.53
CA ARG A 342 -16.26 -46.62 22.70
C ARG A 342 -17.10 -47.84 23.06
N GLU A 343 -18.11 -47.69 23.92
CA GLU A 343 -19.00 -48.78 24.29
C GLU A 343 -19.87 -49.22 23.11
N LEU A 344 -20.42 -48.26 22.34
CA LEU A 344 -21.15 -48.55 21.13
C LEU A 344 -20.27 -49.31 20.11
N ALA A 345 -19.05 -48.83 19.89
CA ALA A 345 -18.10 -49.50 19.00
C ALA A 345 -17.74 -50.92 19.48
N LYS A 346 -17.56 -51.12 20.79
CA LYS A 346 -17.36 -52.46 21.38
C LYS A 346 -18.59 -53.36 21.19
N GLY A 347 -19.80 -52.83 21.34
CA GLY A 347 -21.05 -53.55 21.11
C GLY A 347 -21.20 -54.02 19.66
N LEU A 348 -20.66 -53.23 18.73
CA LEU A 348 -20.60 -53.51 17.29
C LEU A 348 -19.38 -54.33 16.85
N LYS A 349 -18.52 -54.75 17.78
CA LYS A 349 -17.30 -55.52 17.46
C LYS A 349 -17.65 -56.77 16.63
N GLY A 350 -16.98 -56.91 15.48
CA GLY A 350 -17.23 -57.97 14.49
C GLY A 350 -18.12 -57.54 13.32
N LYS A 351 -18.76 -56.36 13.41
CA LYS A 351 -19.54 -55.75 12.30
C LYS A 351 -18.95 -54.45 11.79
N LEU A 352 -18.06 -53.86 12.57
CA LEU A 352 -17.26 -52.73 12.15
C LEU A 352 -16.36 -53.13 10.98
N SER A 353 -16.27 -52.26 9.97
CA SER A 353 -15.27 -52.40 8.92
C SER A 353 -13.85 -52.29 9.49
N GLU A 354 -12.85 -52.73 8.75
CA GLU A 354 -11.45 -52.53 9.15
C GLU A 354 -11.11 -51.05 9.34
N GLU A 355 -11.73 -50.18 8.54
CA GLU A 355 -11.60 -48.73 8.67
C GLU A 355 -12.18 -48.22 9.99
N ALA A 356 -13.39 -48.66 10.36
CA ALA A 356 -14.03 -48.29 11.63
C ALA A 356 -13.23 -48.78 12.86
N LEU A 357 -12.58 -49.94 12.76
CA LEU A 357 -11.70 -50.44 13.81
C LEU A 357 -10.42 -49.59 13.94
N LYS A 358 -9.85 -49.16 12.81
CA LYS A 358 -8.72 -48.22 12.80
C LYS A 358 -9.12 -46.86 13.36
N ASP A 359 -10.29 -46.34 12.99
CA ASP A 359 -10.81 -45.08 13.53
C ASP A 359 -11.05 -45.18 15.05
N LEU A 360 -11.53 -46.32 15.55
CA LEU A 360 -11.68 -46.55 17.00
C LEU A 360 -10.33 -46.57 17.73
N GLU A 361 -9.32 -47.23 17.15
CA GLU A 361 -7.97 -47.28 17.70
C GLU A 361 -7.33 -45.89 17.70
N GLU A 362 -7.41 -45.18 16.58
CA GLU A 362 -6.89 -43.81 16.43
C GLU A 362 -7.60 -42.83 17.37
N PHE A 363 -8.92 -42.94 17.51
CA PHE A 363 -9.70 -42.17 18.48
C PHE A 363 -9.23 -42.44 19.91
N GLY A 364 -8.99 -43.71 20.27
CA GLY A 364 -8.49 -44.08 21.59
C GLY A 364 -7.08 -43.58 21.89
N GLN A 365 -6.19 -43.57 20.89
CA GLN A 365 -4.79 -43.15 21.04
C GLN A 365 -4.61 -41.63 21.00
N SER A 366 -5.19 -40.97 19.98
CA SER A 366 -5.02 -39.54 19.75
C SER A 366 -5.99 -38.68 20.55
N GLY A 367 -7.20 -39.17 20.80
CA GLY A 367 -8.32 -38.38 21.31
C GLY A 367 -8.78 -37.25 20.39
N SER A 368 -8.28 -37.15 19.16
CA SER A 368 -8.55 -35.98 18.31
C SER A 368 -10.05 -35.83 17.98
N PRO A 369 -10.58 -34.58 17.91
CA PRO A 369 -11.96 -34.33 17.48
C PRO A 369 -12.26 -34.87 16.07
N GLU A 370 -11.26 -34.89 15.19
CA GLU A 370 -11.36 -35.44 13.84
C GLU A 370 -11.51 -36.96 13.85
N ALA A 371 -10.76 -37.68 14.69
CA ALA A 371 -10.93 -39.12 14.86
C ALA A 371 -12.30 -39.46 15.48
N GLN A 372 -12.80 -38.64 16.40
CA GLN A 372 -14.14 -38.78 16.97
C GLN A 372 -15.23 -38.70 15.89
N LYS A 373 -15.12 -37.75 14.95
CA LYS A 373 -16.05 -37.60 13.82
C LYS A 373 -16.01 -38.78 12.87
N ARG A 374 -14.81 -39.20 12.46
CA ARG A 374 -14.65 -40.39 11.60
C ARG A 374 -15.22 -41.64 12.26
N LEU A 375 -14.94 -41.83 13.55
CA LEU A 375 -15.51 -42.93 14.31
C LEU A 375 -17.04 -42.86 14.31
N ALA A 376 -17.65 -41.71 14.60
CA ALA A 376 -19.10 -41.55 14.60
C ALA A 376 -19.73 -41.86 13.22
N GLU A 377 -19.14 -41.36 12.14
CA GLU A 377 -19.55 -41.66 10.76
C GLU A 377 -19.41 -43.15 10.42
N SER A 378 -18.34 -43.80 10.89
CA SER A 378 -18.10 -45.23 10.68
C SER A 378 -19.12 -46.10 11.44
N LEU A 379 -19.50 -45.67 12.66
CA LEU A 379 -20.52 -46.30 13.47
C LEU A 379 -21.90 -46.14 12.84
N GLU A 380 -22.20 -44.96 12.31
CA GLU A 380 -23.43 -44.67 11.56
C GLU A 380 -23.59 -45.62 10.36
N LYS A 381 -22.55 -45.74 9.53
CA LYS A 381 -22.52 -46.66 8.39
C LYS A 381 -22.71 -48.12 8.83
N ALA A 382 -22.07 -48.52 9.92
CA ALA A 382 -22.22 -49.87 10.46
C ALA A 382 -23.66 -50.15 10.91
N LEU A 383 -24.33 -49.17 11.54
CA LEU A 383 -25.72 -49.28 12.00
C LEU A 383 -26.72 -49.34 10.85
N GLN A 384 -26.49 -48.57 9.77
CA GLN A 384 -27.29 -48.61 8.55
C GLN A 384 -27.26 -50.00 7.88
N GLY A 385 -26.12 -50.71 7.96
CA GLY A 385 -25.94 -52.05 7.39
C GLY A 385 -26.53 -53.22 8.21
N MET A 386 -27.01 -52.99 9.44
CA MET A 386 -27.51 -54.07 10.32
C MET A 386 -28.97 -54.45 10.05
N SER A 387 -29.29 -55.74 10.19
CA SER A 387 -30.70 -56.22 10.17
C SER A 387 -31.46 -55.91 11.48
N GLU A 388 -32.79 -56.02 11.47
CA GLU A 388 -33.62 -55.76 12.67
C GLU A 388 -33.26 -56.64 13.88
N GLU A 389 -33.08 -57.95 13.65
CA GLU A 389 -32.68 -58.89 14.71
C GLU A 389 -31.32 -58.52 15.32
N GLU A 390 -30.42 -58.07 14.47
CA GLU A 390 -29.08 -57.67 14.86
C GLU A 390 -29.07 -56.40 15.70
N ARG A 391 -29.95 -55.45 15.38
CA ARG A 391 -30.16 -54.22 16.16
C ARG A 391 -30.78 -54.54 17.51
N LYS A 392 -31.75 -55.46 17.57
CA LYS A 392 -32.31 -55.95 18.84
C LYS A 392 -31.23 -56.62 19.71
N ARG A 393 -30.37 -57.46 19.12
CA ARG A 393 -29.22 -58.05 19.84
C ARG A 393 -28.23 -57.00 20.33
N LEU A 394 -28.00 -55.92 19.57
CA LEU A 394 -27.15 -54.81 20.03
C LEU A 394 -27.78 -54.07 21.21
N ALA A 395 -29.07 -53.77 21.16
CA ALA A 395 -29.80 -53.12 22.25
C ALA A 395 -29.78 -53.97 23.54
N GLU A 396 -30.01 -55.28 23.43
CA GLU A 396 -29.92 -56.21 24.56
C GLU A 396 -28.49 -56.30 25.14
N ARG A 397 -27.45 -56.23 24.30
CA ARG A 397 -26.05 -56.19 24.77
C ARG A 397 -25.72 -54.90 25.49
N LEU A 398 -26.14 -53.75 24.95
CA LEU A 398 -25.92 -52.45 25.58
C LEU A 398 -26.62 -52.38 26.94
N GLN A 399 -27.86 -52.88 27.03
CA GLN A 399 -28.56 -53.02 28.31
C GLN A 399 -27.76 -53.87 29.31
N LYS A 400 -27.33 -55.07 28.90
CA LYS A 400 -26.53 -55.95 29.78
C LYS A 400 -25.23 -55.30 30.24
N GLN A 401 -24.59 -54.48 29.40
CA GLN A 401 -23.39 -53.74 29.79
C GLN A 401 -23.71 -52.63 30.79
N MET A 402 -24.81 -51.88 30.61
CA MET A 402 -25.26 -50.88 31.58
C MET A 402 -25.61 -51.49 32.93
N GLU A 403 -26.23 -52.67 32.95
CA GLU A 403 -26.53 -53.43 34.18
C GLU A 403 -25.27 -53.90 34.93
N GLN A 404 -24.15 -54.07 34.22
CA GLN A 404 -22.87 -54.50 34.80
C GLN A 404 -22.00 -53.34 35.26
N GLN A 405 -22.30 -52.09 34.88
CA GLN A 405 -21.58 -50.92 35.38
C GLN A 405 -22.08 -50.53 36.80
N PRO A 406 -21.19 -50.51 37.81
CA PRO A 406 -21.57 -50.09 39.17
C PRO A 406 -21.87 -48.59 39.18
N GLY A 407 -23.15 -48.24 39.41
CA GLY A 407 -23.64 -46.86 39.41
C GLY A 407 -24.48 -46.45 38.19
N GLY A 408 -24.76 -47.37 37.27
CA GLY A 408 -25.63 -47.10 36.12
C GLY A 408 -27.08 -46.78 36.51
N ALA A 409 -27.68 -45.82 35.82
CA ALA A 409 -29.10 -45.47 35.93
C ALA A 409 -30.01 -46.69 35.73
N ASN A 410 -31.25 -46.62 36.25
CA ASN A 410 -32.25 -47.71 36.23
C ASN A 410 -32.21 -48.53 34.93
N PRO A 411 -32.07 -49.87 35.01
CA PRO A 411 -32.03 -50.72 33.83
C PRO A 411 -33.28 -50.52 32.99
N MET A 412 -33.11 -50.37 31.67
CA MET A 412 -34.24 -50.27 30.75
C MET A 412 -35.10 -51.53 30.88
N THR A 413 -36.42 -51.37 30.92
CA THR A 413 -37.34 -52.52 30.94
C THR A 413 -37.30 -53.23 29.59
N LYS A 414 -37.57 -54.55 29.53
CA LYS A 414 -37.65 -55.32 28.26
C LYS A 414 -38.50 -54.62 27.19
N GLU A 415 -39.58 -53.98 27.61
CA GLU A 415 -40.47 -53.20 26.73
C GLU A 415 -39.76 -51.98 26.13
N GLN A 416 -38.94 -51.26 26.90
CA GLN A 416 -38.15 -50.13 26.41
C GLN A 416 -37.05 -50.56 25.42
N ILE A 417 -36.44 -51.74 25.60
CA ILE A 417 -35.48 -52.30 24.62
C ILE A 417 -36.17 -52.71 23.34
N ASP A 418 -37.34 -53.36 23.44
CA ASP A 418 -38.14 -53.69 22.27
C ASP A 418 -38.62 -52.44 21.53
N GLU A 419 -38.99 -51.38 22.26
CA GLU A 419 -39.36 -50.10 21.68
C GLU A 419 -38.16 -49.39 21.04
N LEU A 420 -36.99 -49.39 21.69
CA LEU A 420 -35.75 -48.85 21.13
C LEU A 420 -35.34 -49.62 19.87
N ALA A 421 -35.39 -50.96 19.89
CA ALA A 421 -35.08 -51.80 18.73
C ALA A 421 -36.06 -51.54 17.58
N LYS A 422 -37.37 -51.40 17.87
CA LYS A 422 -38.38 -51.02 16.88
C LYS A 422 -38.11 -49.63 16.30
N ARG A 423 -37.80 -48.63 17.14
CA ARG A 423 -37.44 -47.28 16.68
C ARG A 423 -36.20 -47.32 15.80
N LEU A 424 -35.14 -48.01 16.21
CA LEU A 424 -33.94 -48.18 15.38
C LEU A 424 -34.23 -48.92 14.08
N GLY A 425 -35.23 -49.82 14.06
CA GLY A 425 -35.74 -50.50 12.86
C GLY A 425 -36.40 -49.55 11.85
N THR A 426 -37.02 -48.46 12.30
CA THR A 426 -37.66 -47.50 11.39
C THR A 426 -36.64 -46.53 10.77
N PRO A 427 -36.88 -46.03 9.55
CA PRO A 427 -36.06 -44.97 8.96
C PRO A 427 -35.95 -43.71 9.83
N GLU A 428 -37.00 -43.41 10.61
CA GLU A 428 -37.03 -42.26 11.52
C GLU A 428 -36.09 -42.44 12.71
N GLY A 429 -36.06 -43.62 13.35
CA GLY A 429 -35.13 -43.85 14.45
C GLY A 429 -33.68 -44.05 13.99
N GLN A 430 -33.45 -44.53 12.76
CA GLN A 430 -32.11 -44.49 12.15
C GLN A 430 -31.61 -43.05 12.00
N LYS A 431 -32.45 -42.15 11.46
CA LYS A 431 -32.13 -40.72 11.37
C LYS A 431 -31.91 -40.08 12.74
N ALA A 432 -32.73 -40.42 13.74
CA ALA A 432 -32.55 -39.92 15.10
C ALA A 432 -31.22 -40.37 15.71
N LEU A 433 -30.81 -41.63 15.49
CA LEU A 433 -29.51 -42.13 15.95
C LEU A 433 -28.35 -41.49 15.19
N GLU A 434 -28.47 -41.29 13.88
CA GLU A 434 -27.52 -40.54 13.05
C GLU A 434 -27.36 -39.11 13.58
N GLU A 435 -28.45 -38.41 13.88
CA GLU A 435 -28.42 -37.07 14.48
C GLU A 435 -27.75 -37.09 15.85
N GLN A 436 -28.02 -38.09 16.69
CA GLN A 436 -27.34 -38.27 17.98
C GLN A 436 -25.84 -38.54 17.81
N LEU A 437 -25.42 -39.38 16.85
CA LEU A 437 -24.00 -39.62 16.57
C LEU A 437 -23.32 -38.36 16.06
N LYS A 438 -23.98 -37.59 15.19
CA LYS A 438 -23.51 -36.29 14.75
C LYS A 438 -23.42 -35.30 15.91
N GLU A 439 -24.35 -35.31 16.84
CA GLU A 439 -24.32 -34.49 18.05
C GLU A 439 -23.19 -34.91 19.02
N LEU A 440 -22.96 -36.21 19.19
CA LEU A 440 -21.83 -36.74 19.95
C LEU A 440 -20.48 -36.40 19.30
N ALA A 441 -20.44 -36.25 17.98
CA ALA A 441 -19.25 -35.88 17.22
C ALA A 441 -19.05 -34.36 17.05
N LYS A 442 -20.05 -33.54 17.41
CA LYS A 442 -19.90 -32.09 17.42
C LYS A 442 -18.90 -31.71 18.51
N PRO A 443 -17.87 -30.91 18.19
CA PRO A 443 -16.98 -30.38 19.21
C PRO A 443 -17.79 -29.44 20.11
N ASP A 444 -17.87 -29.78 21.39
CA ASP A 444 -18.41 -28.86 22.40
C ASP A 444 -17.32 -27.84 22.71
N ALA A 445 -17.35 -26.66 22.09
CA ALA A 445 -16.43 -25.59 22.47
C ALA A 445 -16.85 -25.01 23.83
N SER A 446 -15.90 -24.60 24.68
CA SER A 446 -16.27 -23.84 25.87
C SER A 446 -16.76 -22.46 25.47
N GLN A 447 -17.62 -21.85 26.28
CA GLN A 447 -18.09 -20.47 26.04
C GLN A 447 -16.90 -19.51 25.92
N GLU A 448 -15.87 -19.76 26.72
CA GLU A 448 -14.66 -18.97 26.75
C GLU A 448 -13.78 -19.18 25.49
N GLY A 449 -13.64 -20.42 25.01
CA GLY A 449 -12.98 -20.74 23.75
C GLY A 449 -13.72 -20.16 22.54
N GLU A 450 -15.05 -20.20 22.51
CA GLU A 450 -15.85 -19.55 21.46
C GLU A 450 -15.66 -18.03 21.46
N ARG A 451 -15.59 -17.43 22.65
CA ARG A 451 -15.34 -16.01 22.80
C ARG A 451 -13.94 -15.63 22.32
N GLU A 452 -12.90 -16.34 22.74
CA GLU A 452 -11.55 -16.05 22.27
C GLU A 452 -11.45 -16.22 20.76
N LYS A 453 -12.05 -17.28 20.21
CA LYS A 453 -12.12 -17.47 18.75
C LYS A 453 -12.79 -16.28 18.07
N GLY A 454 -13.91 -15.81 18.61
CA GLY A 454 -14.63 -14.64 18.10
C GLY A 454 -13.81 -13.35 18.18
N LEU A 455 -13.09 -13.12 19.27
CA LEU A 455 -12.15 -12.00 19.44
C LEU A 455 -10.97 -12.10 18.46
N GLY A 456 -10.39 -13.29 18.30
CA GLY A 456 -9.32 -13.53 17.34
C GLY A 456 -9.76 -13.35 15.89
N ASP A 457 -10.98 -13.75 15.55
CA ASP A 457 -11.57 -13.50 14.22
C ASP A 457 -11.85 -12.01 13.99
N ALA A 458 -12.28 -11.27 15.01
CA ALA A 458 -12.44 -9.82 14.95
C ALA A 458 -11.10 -9.09 14.79
N GLU A 459 -10.04 -9.51 15.51
CA GLU A 459 -8.69 -8.97 15.38
C GLU A 459 -8.14 -9.17 13.96
N LYS A 460 -8.27 -10.39 13.42
CA LYS A 460 -7.96 -10.70 12.00
C LYS A 460 -8.79 -9.84 11.06
N GLY A 461 -10.07 -9.63 11.37
CA GLY A 461 -10.97 -8.74 10.63
C GLY A 461 -10.49 -7.29 10.58
N GLY A 462 -10.03 -6.74 11.71
CA GLY A 462 -9.41 -5.42 11.74
C GLY A 462 -8.16 -5.34 10.87
N ALA A 463 -7.28 -6.36 10.93
CA ALA A 463 -6.09 -6.42 10.07
C ALA A 463 -6.44 -6.55 8.58
N GLU A 464 -7.48 -7.32 8.23
CA GLU A 464 -8.01 -7.41 6.85
C GLU A 464 -8.59 -6.08 6.37
N ALA A 465 -9.33 -5.36 7.23
CA ALA A 465 -9.88 -4.05 6.90
C ALA A 465 -8.78 -3.01 6.65
N GLU A 466 -7.70 -3.02 7.46
CA GLU A 466 -6.54 -2.16 7.27
C GLU A 466 -5.82 -2.43 5.94
N ARG A 467 -5.63 -3.71 5.58
CA ARG A 467 -5.10 -4.11 4.27
C ARG A 467 -6.03 -3.66 3.14
N GLY A 468 -7.35 -3.75 3.32
CA GLY A 468 -8.36 -3.31 2.37
C GLY A 468 -8.30 -1.82 2.04
N LEU A 469 -7.87 -0.98 2.98
CA LEU A 469 -7.64 0.46 2.76
C LEU A 469 -6.33 0.77 1.98
N GLY A 470 -5.64 -0.26 1.49
CA GLY A 470 -4.32 -0.12 0.90
C GLY A 470 -3.28 0.31 1.93
N GLY A 471 -3.47 -0.10 3.20
CA GLY A 471 -2.36 -0.17 4.13
C GLY A 471 -1.38 -1.19 3.56
N MET A 472 -0.18 -0.74 3.17
CA MET A 472 0.92 -1.67 3.00
C MET A 472 1.13 -2.27 4.39
N ALA A 473 0.64 -3.49 4.60
CA ALA A 473 1.15 -4.30 5.70
C ALA A 473 2.69 -4.22 5.57
N PRO A 474 3.43 -3.95 6.66
CA PRO A 474 4.88 -3.99 6.60
C PRO A 474 5.22 -5.33 5.97
N VAL A 475 5.74 -5.29 4.74
CA VAL A 475 6.23 -6.48 4.08
C VAL A 475 7.25 -7.00 5.08
N PRO A 476 7.07 -8.20 5.65
CA PRO A 476 8.06 -8.74 6.57
C PRO A 476 9.39 -8.64 5.81
N MET A 477 10.35 -7.88 6.34
CA MET A 477 11.69 -7.87 5.78
C MET A 477 12.10 -9.33 5.75
N GLU A 478 12.16 -9.90 4.55
CA GLU A 478 12.76 -11.21 4.33
C GLU A 478 14.15 -11.13 4.94
N GLY A 479 14.33 -11.78 6.09
CA GLY A 479 15.65 -12.12 6.56
C GLY A 479 16.34 -12.85 5.42
N ASN A 480 17.51 -12.33 5.03
CA ASN A 480 18.39 -12.88 4.00
C ASN A 480 18.43 -14.42 4.06
N GLY A 481 17.60 -15.05 3.23
CA GLY A 481 17.38 -16.48 3.18
C GLY A 481 16.81 -16.80 1.80
N GLN A 482 17.71 -16.72 0.81
CA GLN A 482 17.42 -16.87 -0.60
C GLN A 482 16.66 -18.18 -0.89
N PRO A 483 15.44 -18.14 -1.47
CA PRO A 483 14.74 -19.35 -1.87
C PRO A 483 15.34 -19.88 -3.17
N GLY A 484 15.93 -21.08 -3.12
CA GLY A 484 16.29 -21.84 -4.31
C GLY A 484 15.03 -22.31 -5.05
N PRO A 485 15.07 -22.44 -6.40
CA PRO A 485 13.91 -22.86 -7.18
C PRO A 485 13.64 -24.36 -6.95
N GLY A 486 12.62 -24.65 -6.15
CA GLY A 486 12.08 -26.00 -5.95
C GLY A 486 11.28 -26.43 -7.17
N GLN A 487 11.89 -27.33 -7.93
CA GLN A 487 11.36 -28.02 -9.09
C GLN A 487 10.23 -28.98 -8.67
N GLY A 488 9.01 -28.70 -9.14
CA GLY A 488 7.85 -29.56 -8.94
C GLY A 488 7.85 -30.70 -9.97
N ASP A 489 7.98 -31.92 -9.46
CA ASP A 489 7.81 -33.18 -10.16
C ASP A 489 6.41 -33.29 -10.80
N LYS A 490 6.37 -33.54 -12.10
CA LYS A 490 5.20 -34.06 -12.83
C LYS A 490 5.55 -35.47 -13.29
N GLY A 491 4.82 -36.44 -12.76
CA GLY A 491 4.89 -37.83 -13.19
C GLY A 491 4.26 -38.09 -14.56
N ASP A 492 4.77 -39.16 -15.16
CA ASP A 492 4.23 -40.00 -16.24
C ASP A 492 4.01 -39.39 -17.64
N LYS A 493 4.92 -39.77 -18.56
CA LYS A 493 4.63 -40.73 -19.64
C LYS A 493 5.92 -41.11 -20.38
N GLY A 494 6.12 -42.41 -20.55
CA GLY A 494 7.28 -42.98 -21.21
C GLY A 494 7.31 -42.80 -22.73
N ASN A 495 8.52 -42.86 -23.28
CA ASN A 495 8.78 -43.48 -24.58
C ASN A 495 10.28 -43.87 -24.67
N PRO A 496 10.64 -45.00 -25.30
CA PRO A 496 12.01 -45.52 -25.31
C PRO A 496 12.76 -45.11 -26.59
N GLY A 497 14.08 -44.99 -26.49
CA GLY A 497 14.96 -45.16 -27.64
C GLY A 497 16.10 -44.14 -27.75
N GLY A 498 17.33 -44.66 -27.74
CA GLY A 498 18.45 -44.04 -28.45
C GLY A 498 19.75 -43.94 -27.65
N PRO A 499 20.93 -44.25 -28.23
CA PRO A 499 22.00 -44.92 -27.51
C PRO A 499 23.26 -44.06 -27.29
N GLY A 500 23.97 -44.38 -26.20
CA GLY A 500 25.43 -44.46 -26.21
C GLY A 500 26.21 -43.18 -25.89
N GLN A 501 26.90 -43.20 -24.74
CA GLN A 501 28.31 -42.84 -24.73
C GLN A 501 29.06 -43.54 -23.59
N LYS A 502 30.16 -44.20 -23.99
CA LYS A 502 31.12 -44.90 -23.15
C LYS A 502 32.10 -43.90 -22.52
N GLY A 503 32.49 -44.21 -21.29
CA GLY A 503 33.85 -44.01 -20.78
C GLY A 503 34.06 -42.76 -19.94
N ASP A 504 34.30 -42.90 -18.64
CA ASP A 504 35.69 -43.03 -18.22
C ASP A 504 35.83 -43.74 -16.86
N LYS A 505 36.95 -44.44 -16.71
CA LYS A 505 37.31 -45.25 -15.54
C LYS A 505 38.22 -44.44 -14.62
N GLY A 506 37.94 -44.54 -13.32
CA GLY A 506 38.99 -44.61 -12.29
C GLY A 506 39.05 -43.40 -11.36
N ASN A 507 38.62 -43.58 -10.11
CA ASN A 507 39.58 -43.85 -9.04
C ASN A 507 38.87 -44.45 -7.82
N LYS A 508 39.45 -45.52 -7.25
CA LYS A 508 39.04 -46.10 -5.97
C LYS A 508 39.70 -45.29 -4.85
N GLY A 509 38.91 -44.90 -3.85
CA GLY A 509 39.40 -44.39 -2.57
C GLY A 509 38.34 -44.64 -1.52
N ASP A 510 38.66 -45.52 -0.58
CA ASP A 510 37.82 -46.03 0.50
C ASP A 510 37.30 -44.94 1.43
N GLY A 511 36.08 -45.13 1.95
CA GLY A 511 35.54 -44.25 3.00
C GLY A 511 34.05 -44.38 3.25
N SER A 512 33.69 -45.39 4.04
CA SER A 512 32.38 -45.60 4.66
C SER A 512 31.79 -44.37 5.36
N GLY A 513 30.49 -44.12 5.19
CA GLY A 513 29.73 -43.19 6.04
C GLY A 513 28.32 -42.89 5.51
N GLY A 514 27.35 -43.75 5.81
CA GLY A 514 25.94 -43.53 5.53
C GLY A 514 25.28 -42.46 6.44
N PRO A 515 24.04 -42.05 6.14
CA PRO A 515 23.42 -40.83 6.65
C PRO A 515 22.98 -40.96 8.12
N GLY A 516 23.44 -40.03 8.96
CA GLY A 516 23.03 -39.89 10.36
C GLY A 516 21.57 -39.50 10.50
N SER A 517 20.83 -40.35 11.21
CA SER A 517 19.42 -40.20 11.57
C SER A 517 19.18 -39.09 12.59
N LYS A 518 18.04 -38.39 12.44
CA LYS A 518 17.42 -37.50 13.43
C LYS A 518 17.12 -38.27 14.73
N LYS A 519 18.04 -38.25 15.69
CA LYS A 519 17.83 -38.48 17.14
C LYS A 519 19.21 -38.40 17.81
N ASP A 520 19.68 -37.17 18.03
CA ASP A 520 20.78 -36.94 18.97
C ASP A 520 20.40 -35.75 19.84
N PHE A 521 19.92 -36.04 21.05
CA PHE A 521 19.76 -35.07 22.12
C PHE A 521 21.05 -35.15 22.95
N GLY A 522 22.04 -34.35 22.54
CA GLY A 522 23.34 -34.31 23.19
C GLY A 522 23.26 -33.70 24.59
N THR A 523 23.25 -34.55 25.61
CA THR A 523 23.58 -34.25 27.02
C THR A 523 25.03 -34.67 27.32
N GLY A 524 25.98 -34.13 26.57
CA GLY A 524 27.41 -34.34 26.82
C GLY A 524 28.07 -33.07 27.32
N ASP A 525 28.77 -33.13 28.46
CA ASP A 525 29.59 -32.04 29.01
C ASP A 525 30.69 -31.63 28.01
N HIS A 526 30.53 -30.46 27.39
CA HIS A 526 31.54 -29.91 26.48
C HIS A 526 32.59 -29.12 27.27
N LYS A 527 33.60 -29.84 27.78
CA LYS A 527 34.88 -29.24 28.23
C LYS A 527 35.85 -29.06 27.05
N GLY A 528 35.38 -28.45 25.97
CA GLY A 528 36.20 -28.10 24.81
C GLY A 528 36.66 -26.66 24.90
N ASN A 529 37.94 -26.43 25.22
CA ASN A 529 38.56 -25.11 25.04
C ASN A 529 38.94 -24.95 23.56
N THR A 530 38.33 -24.00 22.87
CA THR A 530 38.74 -23.58 21.53
C THR A 530 40.09 -22.88 21.62
N LYS A 531 41.08 -23.33 20.83
CA LYS A 531 42.38 -22.65 20.72
C LYS A 531 42.20 -21.24 20.17
N GLU A 532 42.83 -20.26 20.81
CA GLU A 532 42.99 -18.92 20.25
C GLU A 532 43.70 -19.01 18.89
N LEU A 533 43.03 -18.45 17.87
CA LEU A 533 43.62 -18.22 16.56
C LEU A 533 44.34 -16.87 16.61
N ASP A 534 45.66 -16.90 16.39
CA ASP A 534 46.50 -15.71 16.25
C ASP A 534 46.15 -14.98 14.94
N ALA A 535 45.14 -14.11 14.99
CA ALA A 535 44.65 -13.37 13.84
C ALA A 535 45.35 -12.00 13.76
N LYS A 536 46.44 -11.92 12.98
CA LYS A 536 46.96 -10.65 12.46
C LYS A 536 45.90 -9.94 11.64
N GLY A 537 45.27 -8.91 12.24
CA GLY A 537 44.58 -7.77 11.62
C GLY A 537 43.93 -7.99 10.26
N LEU A 538 42.68 -8.46 10.26
CA LEU A 538 41.82 -8.44 9.07
C LEU A 538 41.32 -7.02 8.80
N ARG A 539 42.05 -6.26 7.95
CA ARG A 539 41.53 -5.03 7.32
C ARG A 539 40.64 -5.42 6.13
N ALA A 540 39.34 -5.18 6.25
CA ALA A 540 38.40 -5.32 5.14
C ALA A 540 38.74 -4.33 4.01
N LYS A 541 39.26 -4.84 2.88
CA LYS A 541 39.38 -4.08 1.63
C LYS A 541 38.04 -4.10 0.89
N ALA A 542 37.12 -3.22 1.26
CA ALA A 542 35.95 -2.91 0.43
C ALA A 542 36.32 -1.83 -0.60
N GLY A 543 36.71 -2.25 -1.80
CA GLY A 543 37.00 -1.35 -2.93
C GLY A 543 35.73 -1.01 -3.71
N ALA A 544 34.87 -0.14 -3.17
CA ALA A 544 33.74 0.40 -3.92
C ALA A 544 34.07 1.80 -4.47
N LYS A 545 33.87 2.00 -5.78
CA LYS A 545 33.96 3.33 -6.41
C LYS A 545 32.71 4.14 -6.05
N LEU A 546 32.88 5.17 -5.22
CA LEU A 546 31.84 6.16 -4.89
C LEU A 546 31.52 7.04 -6.11
N ASN A 547 30.25 7.16 -6.46
CA ASN A 547 29.77 8.05 -7.52
C ASN A 547 29.48 9.43 -6.93
N PRO A 548 30.21 10.50 -7.29
CA PRO A 548 30.14 11.81 -6.61
C PRO A 548 28.82 12.58 -6.82
N GLY A 549 27.90 12.07 -7.64
CA GLY A 549 26.59 12.69 -7.91
C GLY A 549 25.38 11.99 -7.28
N ALA A 550 25.56 10.89 -6.54
CA ALA A 550 24.46 10.14 -5.93
C ALA A 550 24.34 10.47 -4.43
N PRO A 551 23.18 10.95 -3.92
CA PRO A 551 23.01 11.17 -2.49
C PRO A 551 23.05 9.84 -1.74
N MET A 552 23.90 9.74 -0.71
CA MET A 552 23.96 8.56 0.16
C MET A 552 22.65 8.42 0.94
N GLN A 553 21.93 7.32 0.74
CA GLN A 553 20.79 6.95 1.58
C GLN A 553 21.32 6.51 2.94
N GLY A 554 21.25 7.39 3.95
CA GLY A 554 21.65 7.04 5.31
C GLY A 554 21.96 8.19 6.26
N SER A 555 22.01 9.45 5.81
CA SER A 555 22.05 10.59 6.75
C SER A 555 20.63 11.10 7.00
N THR A 556 20.02 10.62 8.07
CA THR A 556 18.83 11.24 8.65
C THR A 556 19.14 12.69 8.99
N LEU A 557 18.60 13.61 8.20
CA LEU A 557 18.54 15.03 8.52
C LEU A 557 17.79 15.21 9.84
N GLY A 558 18.41 15.98 10.72
CA GLY A 558 17.96 16.23 12.08
C GLY A 558 16.63 16.96 12.16
N ARG A 559 16.10 16.95 13.38
CA ARG A 559 14.98 17.77 13.84
C ARG A 559 15.13 19.21 13.33
N ALA A 560 14.05 19.73 12.76
CA ALA A 560 13.90 21.17 12.55
C ALA A 560 14.10 21.90 13.90
N PRO A 561 14.70 23.10 13.91
CA PRO A 561 14.91 23.87 15.12
C PRO A 561 13.56 24.23 15.75
N SER A 562 13.36 23.82 17.00
CA SER A 562 12.25 24.25 17.84
C SER A 562 12.29 25.77 18.02
N ARG A 563 11.13 26.43 17.97
CA ARG A 563 10.99 27.85 18.32
C ARG A 563 11.42 28.06 19.78
N PRO A 564 12.17 29.13 20.11
CA PRO A 564 12.45 29.49 21.49
C PRO A 564 11.14 29.82 22.21
N GLY A 565 10.74 29.00 23.19
CA GLY A 565 9.58 29.27 24.05
C GLY A 565 8.62 28.09 24.29
N GLU A 566 8.72 26.99 23.55
CA GLU A 566 7.94 25.78 23.84
C GLU A 566 8.77 24.76 24.63
N THR A 567 8.24 24.39 25.79
CA THR A 567 8.68 23.35 26.74
C THR A 567 9.95 23.63 27.57
N ALA A 568 9.77 24.37 28.67
CA ALA A 568 10.67 24.31 29.82
C ALA A 568 9.98 24.23 31.19
N ASN A 569 8.64 24.28 31.27
CA ASN A 569 7.95 24.18 32.57
C ASN A 569 6.63 23.42 32.47
N GLN A 570 6.69 22.10 32.28
CA GLN A 570 5.64 21.20 32.73
C GLN A 570 6.32 19.97 33.36
N ALA A 571 6.57 20.07 34.66
CA ALA A 571 6.82 18.92 35.50
C ALA A 571 5.59 18.00 35.40
N GLY A 572 5.81 16.79 34.92
CA GLY A 572 4.76 15.78 34.81
C GLY A 572 4.42 15.16 36.15
N THR A 573 3.13 14.90 36.36
CA THR A 573 2.67 13.85 37.28
C THR A 573 1.62 13.03 36.53
N GLY A 574 2.07 12.01 35.82
CA GLY A 574 1.22 11.07 35.09
C GLY A 574 1.85 9.69 35.06
N ALA A 575 1.34 8.81 35.93
CA ALA A 575 1.41 7.35 35.85
C ALA A 575 2.77 6.62 36.00
N LEU A 576 3.75 7.20 36.70
CA LEU A 576 4.79 6.40 37.36
C LEU A 576 4.78 6.77 38.84
N GLY A 577 4.39 5.82 39.69
CA GLY A 577 4.44 5.98 41.14
C GLY A 577 5.86 6.27 41.61
N GLN A 578 5.98 6.85 42.80
CA GLN A 578 7.27 7.11 43.45
C GLN A 578 8.10 5.82 43.54
N ALA A 579 9.06 5.67 42.63
CA ALA A 579 10.13 4.70 42.77
C ALA A 579 11.01 5.16 43.95
N GLY A 580 11.16 4.30 44.95
CA GLY A 580 12.04 4.58 46.09
C GLY A 580 13.52 4.62 45.67
N PRO A 581 14.41 5.26 46.45
CA PRO A 581 15.84 5.36 46.16
C PRO A 581 16.59 4.02 45.97
N SER A 582 15.93 2.89 46.19
CA SER A 582 16.49 1.54 46.07
C SER A 582 16.29 0.87 44.70
N GLU A 583 15.63 1.50 43.72
CA GLU A 583 15.34 0.87 42.42
C GLU A 583 16.28 1.30 41.26
N LEU A 584 17.33 2.07 41.55
CA LEU A 584 18.42 2.39 40.61
C LEU A 584 19.53 1.32 40.55
N GLY A 585 19.27 0.09 41.01
CA GLY A 585 20.25 -1.01 41.04
C GLY A 585 20.38 -1.84 39.76
N GLY A 586 19.62 -1.53 38.70
CA GLY A 586 19.58 -2.33 37.47
C GLY A 586 20.81 -2.24 36.55
N VAL A 587 21.77 -1.35 36.84
CA VAL A 587 22.96 -1.13 36.00
C VAL A 587 24.22 -1.76 36.62
N GLU A 588 24.22 -2.10 37.91
CA GLU A 588 25.38 -2.67 38.61
C GLU A 588 25.70 -4.11 38.19
N GLY A 589 24.72 -4.85 37.66
CA GLY A 589 24.87 -6.22 37.17
C GLY A 589 25.12 -6.39 35.66
N SER A 590 25.29 -5.29 34.91
CA SER A 590 25.52 -5.38 33.45
C SER A 590 27.01 -5.56 33.13
N GLU A 591 27.34 -6.43 32.17
CA GLU A 591 28.71 -6.66 31.64
C GLU A 591 29.31 -5.44 30.90
N VAL A 592 28.74 -4.25 31.09
CA VAL A 592 29.23 -3.00 30.50
C VAL A 592 30.51 -2.59 31.25
N PRO A 593 31.65 -2.41 30.55
CA PRO A 593 32.91 -1.98 31.15
C PRO A 593 32.74 -0.71 31.98
N GLU A 594 33.45 -0.60 33.12
CA GLU A 594 33.34 0.51 34.06
C GLU A 594 33.52 1.89 33.41
N GLU A 595 34.39 1.99 32.41
CA GLU A 595 34.66 3.22 31.66
C GLU A 595 33.41 3.78 30.95
N TYR A 596 32.48 2.91 30.54
CA TYR A 596 31.21 3.32 29.92
C TYR A 596 30.14 3.69 30.95
N ARG A 597 30.22 3.19 32.19
CA ARG A 597 29.27 3.53 33.26
C ARG A 597 29.42 4.98 33.71
N GLU A 598 30.66 5.46 33.84
CA GLU A 598 30.92 6.86 34.21
C GLU A 598 30.46 7.85 33.13
N GLN A 599 30.58 7.46 31.86
CA GLN A 599 30.24 8.34 30.74
C GLN A 599 28.73 8.47 30.54
N VAL A 600 27.97 7.39 30.75
CA VAL A 600 26.51 7.40 30.68
C VAL A 600 25.91 8.01 31.96
N GLY A 601 26.49 7.74 33.13
CA GLY A 601 26.06 8.32 34.40
C GLY A 601 26.14 9.85 34.44
N ARG A 602 27.17 10.45 33.82
CA ARG A 602 27.28 11.92 33.69
C ARG A 602 26.30 12.56 32.72
N TYR A 603 25.76 11.80 31.77
CA TYR A 603 24.82 12.31 30.76
C TYR A 603 23.36 12.32 31.23
N PHE A 604 23.04 11.58 32.30
CA PHE A 604 21.67 11.41 32.81
C PHE A 604 21.48 11.84 34.27
N GLN A 605 22.47 12.52 34.88
CA GLN A 605 22.21 13.28 36.10
C GLN A 605 21.47 14.58 35.76
N PRO A 606 20.39 14.93 36.48
CA PRO A 606 19.56 16.09 36.20
C PRO A 606 20.27 17.43 36.35
#